data_AF-A0AAW0F286-F1
#
_entry.id   AF-A0AAW0F286-F1
#
_cell.length_a   1.000
_cell.length_b   1.000
_cell.length_c   1.000
_cell.angle_alpha   90.00
_cell.angle_beta   90.00
_cell.angle_gamma   90.00
#
_symmetry.space_group_name_H-M   'P 1'
#
loop_
_entity.id
_entity.type
_entity.pdbx_description
1 polymer ?
#
loop_
_entity_poly.entity_id
_entity_poly.type
_entity_poly.pdbx_seq_one_letter_code
_entity_poly.pdbx_strand_id
1 'polypeptide(L)'
;MDVQPLYAFTLMRRMAPEVRARLGELWEMLGITPDSTPGALPLKTINARDANTLFEAGIIVRASELPTTGWVIPFSVVETKETGQRTRFIAWPKQKNAADEYEADVPLGHASRHLEAVWSEGASTLDLRAPFYQVPLPQENARAAFRFKLADGTLVELCRLPMGCGASPEIMQILTSVLAGASGVATPRTVAPASLRVDV
;
A
#
# COMPACT_ATOMS: atom_id res chain seq x y z
N MET A 1 4.72 -8.55 -14.18
CA MET A 1 4.72 -7.18 -13.60
C MET A 1 6.03 -7.05 -12.84
N ASP A 2 6.93 -6.14 -13.20
CA ASP A 2 8.18 -5.94 -12.44
C ASP A 2 7.94 -4.88 -11.36
N VAL A 3 7.98 -5.29 -10.09
CA VAL A 3 7.79 -4.39 -8.94
C VAL A 3 8.90 -4.66 -7.93
N GLN A 4 9.91 -3.80 -7.96
CA GLN A 4 11.03 -3.90 -7.03
C GLN A 4 10.58 -3.43 -5.63
N PRO A 5 10.96 -4.16 -4.56
CA PRO A 5 10.60 -3.78 -3.21
C PRO A 5 11.33 -2.50 -2.77
N LEU A 6 10.59 -1.60 -2.15
CA LEU A 6 11.12 -0.45 -1.43
C LEU A 6 11.69 -0.90 -0.10
N TYR A 7 13.00 -0.71 0.11
CA TYR A 7 13.67 -1.08 1.36
C TYR A 7 13.30 -0.09 2.47
N ALA A 8 12.20 -0.37 3.17
CA ALA A 8 11.64 0.49 4.23
C ALA A 8 12.65 0.86 5.32
N PHE A 9 13.58 -0.03 5.68
CA PHE A 9 14.62 0.24 6.69
C PHE A 9 15.52 1.43 6.32
N THR A 10 15.86 1.57 5.03
CA THR A 10 16.67 2.70 4.55
C THR A 10 15.90 4.02 4.66
N LEU A 11 14.58 3.99 4.44
CA LEU A 11 13.71 5.15 4.58
C LEU A 11 13.45 5.52 6.03
N MET A 12 13.29 4.54 6.92
CA MET A 12 13.10 4.79 8.35
C MET A 12 14.22 5.64 8.94
N ARG A 13 15.47 5.46 8.49
CA ARG A 13 16.61 6.27 8.92
C ARG A 13 16.52 7.75 8.51
N ARG A 14 15.70 8.07 7.50
CA ARG A 14 15.46 9.42 6.98
C ARG A 14 14.25 10.09 7.60
N MET A 15 13.46 9.38 8.43
CA MET A 15 12.28 9.91 9.09
C MET A 15 12.61 10.62 10.39
N ALA A 16 11.88 11.69 10.69
CA ALA A 16 11.80 12.25 12.03
C ALA A 16 11.29 11.19 13.04
N PRO A 17 11.68 11.24 14.32
CA PRO A 17 11.31 10.23 15.32
C PRO A 17 9.80 9.99 15.44
N GLU A 18 9.02 11.06 15.49
CA GLU A 18 7.56 11.04 15.59
C GLU A 18 6.91 10.40 14.36
N VAL A 19 7.41 10.70 13.16
CA VAL A 19 6.94 10.07 11.92
C VAL A 19 7.27 8.59 11.89
N ARG A 20 8.45 8.20 12.37
CA ARG A 20 8.82 6.78 12.47
C ARG A 20 7.94 6.03 13.47
N ALA A 21 7.61 6.65 14.61
CA ALA A 21 6.72 6.07 15.60
C ALA A 21 5.32 5.87 14.99
N ARG A 22 4.78 6.89 14.32
CA ARG A 22 3.51 6.81 13.61
C ARG A 22 3.51 5.71 12.53
N LEU A 23 4.60 5.60 11.78
CA LEU A 23 4.80 4.53 10.84
C LEU A 23 4.68 3.15 11.52
N GLY A 24 5.31 2.97 12.69
CA GLY A 24 5.19 1.75 13.48
C GLY A 24 3.74 1.40 13.82
N GLU A 25 2.98 2.37 14.34
CA GLU A 25 1.57 2.20 14.70
C GLU A 25 0.71 1.74 13.51
N LEU A 26 0.87 2.39 12.35
CA LEU A 26 0.14 2.04 11.13
C LEU A 26 0.47 0.61 10.67
N TRP A 27 1.72 0.19 10.81
CA TRP A 27 2.15 -1.15 10.45
C TRP A 27 1.58 -2.22 11.39
N GLU A 28 1.51 -1.95 12.69
CA GLU A 28 0.85 -2.84 13.65
C GLU A 28 -0.65 -2.97 13.33
N MET A 29 -1.30 -1.86 13.02
CA MET A 29 -2.71 -1.80 12.65
C MET A 29 -3.08 -2.64 11.41
N LEU A 30 -2.14 -2.83 10.48
CA LEU A 30 -2.36 -3.70 9.32
C LEU A 30 -2.63 -5.16 9.73
N GLY A 31 -2.03 -5.63 10.83
CA GLY A 31 -2.20 -7.00 11.33
C GLY A 31 -3.32 -7.17 12.35
N ILE A 32 -3.81 -6.08 12.93
CA ILE A 32 -4.94 -6.11 13.86
C ILE A 32 -6.22 -6.35 13.06
N THR A 33 -6.99 -7.37 13.44
CA THR A 33 -8.37 -7.54 12.99
C THR A 33 -9.25 -7.50 14.24
N PRO A 34 -10.23 -6.59 14.33
CA PRO A 34 -11.02 -6.37 15.56
C PRO A 34 -11.70 -7.64 16.06
N ASP A 35 -12.20 -8.46 15.13
CA ASP A 35 -12.71 -9.80 15.41
C ASP A 35 -11.61 -10.81 15.11
N SER A 36 -10.97 -11.39 16.13
CA SER A 36 -9.90 -12.41 15.97
C SER A 36 -10.33 -13.67 15.19
N THR A 37 -11.60 -13.74 14.77
CA THR A 37 -12.12 -14.79 13.90
C THR A 37 -12.32 -14.20 12.50
N PRO A 38 -11.66 -14.71 11.47
CA PRO A 38 -11.88 -14.23 10.12
C PRO A 38 -13.35 -14.49 9.74
N GLY A 39 -13.98 -13.53 9.09
CA GLY A 39 -15.34 -13.68 8.59
C GLY A 39 -15.46 -14.81 7.56
N ALA A 40 -16.62 -14.94 6.92
CA ALA A 40 -16.81 -15.94 5.87
C ALA A 40 -15.79 -15.75 4.73
N LEU A 41 -15.17 -16.85 4.31
CA LEU A 41 -14.24 -16.89 3.18
C LEU A 41 -14.94 -16.35 1.91
N PRO A 42 -14.33 -15.38 1.19
CA PRO A 42 -14.86 -14.91 -0.08
C PRO A 42 -14.94 -16.01 -1.13
N LEU A 43 -16.06 -16.07 -1.86
CA LEU A 43 -16.26 -17.00 -2.97
C LEU A 43 -15.56 -16.57 -4.27
N LYS A 44 -15.15 -15.30 -4.36
CA LYS A 44 -14.47 -14.78 -5.56
C LYS A 44 -13.02 -15.25 -5.61
N THR A 45 -12.56 -15.57 -6.81
CA THR A 45 -11.19 -15.99 -7.10
C THR A 45 -10.68 -15.25 -8.33
N ILE A 46 -9.38 -15.32 -8.58
CA ILE A 46 -8.73 -14.84 -9.81
C ILE A 46 -8.34 -16.01 -10.70
N ASN A 47 -8.24 -15.77 -12.00
CA ASN A 47 -7.80 -16.79 -12.95
C ASN A 47 -6.31 -17.12 -12.75
N ALA A 48 -5.90 -18.31 -13.21
CA ALA A 48 -4.54 -18.83 -13.02
C ALA A 48 -3.45 -17.93 -13.64
N ARG A 49 -3.74 -17.26 -14.77
CA ARG A 49 -2.79 -16.37 -15.43
C ARG A 49 -2.47 -15.14 -14.56
N ASP A 50 -3.51 -14.52 -14.00
CA ASP A 50 -3.34 -13.39 -13.09
C ASP A 50 -2.63 -13.84 -11.81
N ALA A 51 -3.00 -14.99 -11.25
CA ALA A 51 -2.34 -15.55 -10.06
C ALA A 51 -0.84 -15.79 -10.29
N ASN A 52 -0.46 -16.42 -11.41
CA ASN A 52 0.94 -16.64 -11.77
C ASN A 52 1.70 -15.31 -11.91
N THR A 53 1.08 -14.31 -12.53
CA THR A 53 1.68 -12.97 -12.68
C THR A 53 1.93 -12.31 -11.31
N LEU A 54 1.05 -12.51 -10.34
CA LEU A 54 1.20 -11.97 -8.98
C LEU A 54 2.26 -12.72 -8.16
N PHE A 55 2.40 -14.03 -8.35
CA PHE A 55 3.48 -14.82 -7.76
C PHE A 55 4.84 -14.39 -8.29
N GLU A 56 4.99 -14.28 -9.61
CA GLU A 56 6.23 -13.82 -10.26
C GLU A 56 6.64 -12.42 -9.80
N ALA A 57 5.66 -11.54 -9.55
CA ALA A 57 5.88 -10.20 -9.05
C ALA A 57 6.16 -10.13 -7.53
N GLY A 58 6.06 -11.26 -6.81
CA GLY A 58 6.19 -11.29 -5.35
C GLY A 58 5.09 -10.51 -4.62
N ILE A 59 3.94 -10.31 -5.25
CA ILE A 59 2.78 -9.64 -4.64
C ILE A 59 2.01 -10.61 -3.74
N ILE A 60 1.92 -11.87 -4.16
CA ILE A 60 1.34 -12.96 -3.36
C ILE A 60 2.33 -14.08 -3.17
N VAL A 61 2.18 -14.80 -2.06
CA VAL A 61 2.90 -16.03 -1.74
C VAL A 61 1.91 -17.07 -1.20
N ARG A 62 2.34 -18.33 -1.13
CA ARG A 62 1.59 -19.34 -0.37
C ARG A 62 1.49 -18.87 1.08
N ALA A 63 0.29 -18.99 1.65
CA ALA A 63 0.05 -18.56 3.01
C ALA A 63 0.95 -19.31 4.00
N SER A 64 1.37 -18.62 5.05
CA SER A 64 2.06 -19.25 6.18
C SER A 64 1.11 -20.12 7.01
N GLU A 65 1.67 -20.95 7.90
CA GLU A 65 0.92 -21.81 8.82
C GLU A 65 0.19 -21.02 9.94
N LEU A 66 0.37 -19.70 10.01
CA LEU A 66 -0.36 -18.87 10.98
C LEU A 66 -1.88 -18.98 10.75
N PRO A 67 -2.71 -18.88 11.79
CA PRO A 67 -4.16 -18.79 11.62
C PRO A 67 -4.52 -17.59 10.71
N THR A 68 -5.50 -17.79 9.83
CA THR A 68 -6.03 -16.66 9.04
C THR A 68 -6.77 -15.71 9.98
N THR A 69 -6.44 -14.43 9.94
CA THR A 69 -7.10 -13.40 10.74
C THR A 69 -8.01 -12.51 9.89
N GLY A 70 -7.82 -12.47 8.57
CA GLY A 70 -8.66 -11.68 7.68
C GLY A 70 -8.63 -12.14 6.23
N TRP A 71 -9.69 -11.76 5.51
CA TRP A 71 -9.85 -12.07 4.10
C TRP A 71 -9.87 -10.81 3.24
N VAL A 72 -9.26 -10.92 2.06
CA VAL A 72 -9.49 -9.99 0.95
C VAL A 72 -10.40 -10.62 -0.08
N ILE A 73 -11.23 -9.81 -0.73
CA ILE A 73 -11.99 -10.21 -1.91
C ILE A 73 -11.10 -9.98 -3.13
N PRO A 74 -10.61 -11.04 -3.82
CA PRO A 74 -9.74 -10.88 -4.97
C PRO A 74 -10.59 -10.70 -6.25
N PHE A 75 -10.20 -9.78 -7.12
CA PHE A 75 -10.74 -9.68 -8.47
C PHE A 75 -9.78 -8.96 -9.41
N SER A 76 -9.97 -9.14 -10.71
CA SER A 76 -9.24 -8.42 -11.74
C SER A 76 -10.17 -7.44 -12.45
N VAL A 77 -9.70 -6.21 -12.65
CA VAL A 77 -10.37 -5.17 -13.43
C VAL A 77 -9.70 -5.09 -14.79
N VAL A 78 -10.49 -5.00 -15.87
CA VAL A 78 -9.97 -4.75 -17.21
C VAL A 78 -10.01 -3.25 -17.47
N GLU A 79 -8.84 -2.65 -17.65
CA GLU A 79 -8.66 -1.26 -18.05
C GLU A 79 -8.48 -1.21 -19.57
N THR A 80 -9.22 -0.33 -20.23
CA THR A 80 -8.96 -0.02 -21.65
C THR A 80 -7.99 1.15 -21.71
N LYS A 81 -6.86 0.96 -22.41
CA LYS A 81 -5.89 2.02 -22.72
C LYS A 81 -5.78 2.18 -24.24
N GLU A 82 -5.20 3.30 -24.66
CA GLU A 82 -4.86 3.53 -26.08
C GLU A 82 -3.96 2.42 -26.65
N THR A 83 -3.08 1.86 -25.82
CA THR A 83 -2.18 0.76 -26.18
C THR A 83 -2.82 -0.64 -26.07
N GLY A 84 -4.13 -0.72 -25.81
CA GLY A 84 -4.87 -1.97 -25.63
C GLY A 84 -5.39 -2.20 -24.20
N GLN A 85 -5.89 -3.41 -23.95
CA GLN A 85 -6.43 -3.79 -22.64
C GLN A 85 -5.34 -4.19 -21.65
N ARG A 86 -5.52 -3.83 -20.39
CA ARG A 86 -4.66 -4.21 -19.27
C ARG A 86 -5.51 -4.75 -18.13
N THR A 87 -5.11 -5.86 -17.52
CA THR A 87 -5.70 -6.33 -16.26
C THR A 87 -5.00 -5.70 -15.05
N ARG A 88 -5.79 -5.24 -14.07
CA ARG A 88 -5.32 -4.80 -12.75
C ARG A 88 -5.93 -5.70 -11.68
N PHE A 89 -5.08 -6.33 -10.89
CA PHE A 89 -5.52 -7.04 -9.69
C PHE A 89 -5.95 -6.06 -8.61
N ILE A 90 -7.06 -6.37 -7.93
CA ILE A 90 -7.53 -5.68 -6.74
C ILE A 90 -7.73 -6.72 -5.64
N ALA A 91 -7.11 -6.46 -4.49
CA ALA A 91 -7.39 -7.14 -3.24
C ALA A 91 -8.22 -6.17 -2.40
N TRP A 92 -9.53 -6.45 -2.26
CA TRP A 92 -10.42 -5.57 -1.50
C TRP A 92 -10.62 -6.10 -0.07
N PRO A 93 -10.03 -5.45 0.96
CA PRO A 93 -10.18 -5.84 2.36
C PRO A 93 -11.52 -5.36 2.94
N LYS A 94 -12.63 -5.71 2.30
CA LYS A 94 -13.97 -5.17 2.62
C LYS A 94 -14.36 -5.37 4.09
N GLN A 95 -14.13 -6.57 4.64
CA GLN A 95 -14.49 -6.89 6.02
C GLN A 95 -13.62 -6.11 7.01
N LYS A 96 -12.30 -6.11 6.80
CA LYS A 96 -11.37 -5.35 7.63
C LYS A 96 -11.70 -3.85 7.63
N ASN A 97 -11.89 -3.24 6.47
CA ASN A 97 -12.25 -1.81 6.38
C ASN A 97 -13.61 -1.49 7.02
N ALA A 98 -14.54 -2.45 7.11
CA ALA A 98 -15.83 -2.22 7.77
C ALA A 98 -15.74 -2.37 9.29
N ALA A 99 -14.74 -3.12 9.78
CA ALA A 99 -14.50 -3.34 11.21
C ALA A 99 -13.53 -2.29 11.80
N ASP A 100 -12.57 -1.81 11.00
CA ASP A 100 -11.62 -0.78 11.41
C ASP A 100 -12.33 0.59 11.42
N GLU A 101 -12.37 1.26 12.58
CA GLU A 101 -12.86 2.64 12.70
C GLU A 101 -11.82 3.69 12.25
N TYR A 102 -10.64 3.23 11.84
CA TYR A 102 -9.54 4.09 11.49
C TYR A 102 -9.73 4.71 10.10
N GLU A 103 -9.62 6.03 10.04
CA GLU A 103 -9.53 6.81 8.81
C GLU A 103 -8.11 7.38 8.67
N ALA A 104 -7.55 7.29 7.46
CA ALA A 104 -6.20 7.79 7.20
C ALA A 104 -6.10 9.30 7.46
N ASP A 105 -5.17 9.70 8.32
CA ASP A 105 -4.83 11.11 8.52
C ASP A 105 -3.83 11.52 7.43
N VAL A 106 -4.38 11.72 6.24
CA VAL A 106 -3.65 12.22 5.08
C VAL A 106 -4.07 13.67 4.84
N PRO A 107 -3.14 14.61 4.69
CA PRO A 107 -3.45 16.00 4.37
C PRO A 107 -3.89 16.13 2.90
N LEU A 108 -4.98 15.46 2.52
CA LEU A 108 -5.61 15.58 1.21
C LEU A 108 -6.40 16.88 1.16
N GLY A 109 -5.66 17.98 1.02
CA GLY A 109 -6.24 19.28 0.70
C GLY A 109 -6.93 19.24 -0.66
N HIS A 110 -7.81 20.21 -0.92
CA HIS A 110 -8.37 20.39 -2.25
C HIS A 110 -7.22 20.57 -3.27
N ALA A 111 -7.32 19.95 -4.45
CA ALA A 111 -6.26 19.97 -5.48
C ALA A 111 -5.75 21.38 -5.81
N SER A 112 -6.63 22.39 -5.69
CA SER A 112 -6.26 23.81 -5.88
C SER A 112 -5.17 24.31 -4.93
N ARG A 113 -5.02 23.71 -3.74
CA ARG A 113 -3.98 24.07 -2.76
C ARG A 113 -2.57 23.72 -3.25
N HIS A 114 -2.46 22.79 -4.19
CA HIS A 114 -1.19 22.40 -4.80
C HIS A 114 -0.90 23.16 -6.11
N LEU A 115 -1.85 23.98 -6.60
CA LEU A 115 -1.65 24.72 -7.84
C LEU A 115 -0.58 25.80 -7.72
N GLU A 116 -0.37 26.39 -6.53
CA GLU A 116 0.68 27.40 -6.35
C GLU A 116 2.07 26.86 -6.71
N ALA A 117 2.36 25.57 -6.43
CA ALA A 117 3.60 24.92 -6.86
C ALA A 117 3.69 24.76 -8.39
N VAL A 118 2.55 24.69 -9.08
CA VAL A 118 2.48 24.59 -10.55
C VAL A 118 2.67 25.94 -11.24
N TRP A 119 2.40 27.06 -10.54
CA TRP A 119 2.56 28.43 -11.06
C TRP A 119 4.01 28.98 -11.00
N SER A 120 4.98 28.11 -10.74
CA SER A 120 6.42 28.39 -10.87
C SER A 120 6.82 28.61 -12.34
N GLU A 121 7.99 29.23 -12.58
CA GLU A 121 8.60 29.36 -13.92
C GLU A 121 8.69 28.01 -14.64
N GLY A 122 8.83 26.91 -13.90
CA GLY A 122 8.69 25.56 -14.39
C GLY A 122 8.18 24.59 -13.32
N ALA A 123 7.44 23.57 -13.74
CA ALA A 123 6.93 22.52 -12.89
C ALA A 123 7.12 21.15 -13.56
N SER A 124 7.19 20.10 -12.75
CA SER A 124 7.21 18.71 -13.22
C SER A 124 6.32 17.87 -12.31
N THR A 125 5.51 17.02 -12.92
CA THR A 125 4.59 16.12 -12.22
C THR A 125 4.93 14.68 -12.58
N LEU A 126 4.96 13.80 -11.58
CA LEU A 126 5.29 12.39 -11.74
C LEU A 126 4.19 11.55 -11.09
N ASP A 127 3.72 10.53 -11.80
CA ASP A 127 2.85 9.49 -11.24
C ASP A 127 3.69 8.25 -10.93
N LEU A 128 3.53 7.71 -9.72
CA LEU A 128 4.23 6.49 -9.33
C LEU A 128 3.48 5.28 -9.87
N ARG A 129 4.20 4.42 -10.58
CA ARG A 129 3.62 3.17 -11.10
C ARG A 129 3.48 2.14 -9.98
N ALA A 130 2.23 1.80 -9.65
CA ALA A 130 1.87 0.74 -8.68
C ALA A 130 2.61 0.86 -7.32
N PRO A 131 2.57 2.02 -6.67
CA PRO A 131 3.48 2.35 -5.57
C PRO A 131 3.24 1.48 -4.33
N PHE A 132 1.99 1.15 -4.03
CA PHE A 132 1.62 0.26 -2.91
C PHE A 132 2.31 -1.12 -3.02
N TYR A 133 2.40 -1.68 -4.24
CA TYR A 133 3.03 -2.98 -4.42
C TYR A 133 4.56 -2.97 -4.24
N GLN A 134 5.18 -1.79 -4.17
CA GLN A 134 6.60 -1.68 -3.82
C GLN A 134 6.81 -1.82 -2.32
N VAL A 135 5.81 -1.58 -1.47
CA VAL A 135 5.94 -1.59 -0.01
C VAL A 135 5.71 -3.01 0.52
N PRO A 136 6.74 -3.67 1.11
CA PRO A 136 6.57 -4.99 1.71
C PRO A 136 5.78 -4.91 3.02
N LEU A 137 4.94 -5.92 3.29
CA LEU A 137 4.36 -6.13 4.62
C LEU A 137 5.44 -6.72 5.56
N PRO A 138 5.66 -6.11 6.74
CA PRO A 138 6.86 -6.31 7.56
C PRO A 138 6.83 -7.58 8.42
N GLN A 139 5.69 -8.23 8.58
CA GLN A 139 5.49 -9.34 9.50
C GLN A 139 4.47 -10.34 8.97
N GLU A 140 4.61 -11.61 9.33
CA GLU A 140 3.71 -12.69 8.88
C GLU A 140 2.29 -12.55 9.45
N ASN A 141 2.14 -12.03 10.67
CA ASN A 141 0.84 -11.70 11.29
C ASN A 141 0.04 -10.68 10.44
N ALA A 142 0.70 -9.66 9.87
CA ALA A 142 0.04 -8.69 9.00
C ALA A 142 -0.45 -9.33 7.71
N ARG A 143 0.30 -10.28 7.15
CA ARG A 143 -0.10 -11.00 5.93
C ARG A 143 -1.29 -11.93 6.18
N ALA A 144 -1.40 -12.49 7.38
CA ALA A 144 -2.53 -13.32 7.78
C ALA A 144 -3.89 -12.59 7.76
N ALA A 145 -3.87 -11.25 7.82
CA ALA A 145 -5.05 -10.40 7.67
C ALA A 145 -5.49 -10.19 6.21
N PHE A 146 -4.62 -10.55 5.24
CA PHE A 146 -4.84 -10.30 3.82
C PHE A 146 -4.72 -11.58 2.99
N ARG A 147 -5.55 -12.57 3.30
CA ARG A 147 -5.56 -13.88 2.62
C ARG A 147 -6.72 -14.03 1.66
N PHE A 148 -6.55 -14.91 0.68
CA PHE A 148 -7.63 -15.37 -0.21
C PHE A 148 -7.29 -16.73 -0.81
N LYS A 149 -8.28 -17.40 -1.39
CA LYS A 149 -8.07 -18.66 -2.12
C LYS A 149 -8.03 -18.44 -3.63
N LEU A 150 -7.15 -19.18 -4.29
CA LEU A 150 -7.16 -19.32 -5.73
C LEU A 150 -8.26 -20.29 -6.17
N ALA A 151 -8.52 -20.34 -7.48
CA ALA A 151 -9.55 -21.22 -8.06
C ALA A 151 -9.31 -22.72 -7.78
N ASP A 152 -8.05 -23.12 -7.61
CA ASP A 152 -7.67 -24.50 -7.27
C ASP A 152 -7.72 -24.80 -5.76
N GLY A 153 -8.16 -23.83 -4.95
CA GLY A 153 -8.23 -23.95 -3.49
C GLY A 153 -6.94 -23.59 -2.75
N THR A 154 -5.84 -23.29 -3.45
CA THR A 154 -4.58 -22.85 -2.85
C THR A 154 -4.81 -21.58 -2.02
N LEU A 155 -4.41 -21.62 -0.75
CA LEU A 155 -4.45 -20.46 0.13
C LEU A 155 -3.19 -19.61 -0.08
N VAL A 156 -3.41 -18.32 -0.34
CA VAL A 156 -2.36 -17.34 -0.57
C VAL A 156 -2.54 -16.12 0.31
N GLU A 157 -1.45 -15.40 0.55
CA GLU A 157 -1.44 -14.14 1.29
C GLU A 157 -0.70 -13.04 0.53
N LEU A 158 -1.11 -11.79 0.74
CA LEU A 158 -0.40 -10.64 0.20
C LEU A 158 0.97 -10.48 0.90
N CYS A 159 2.00 -10.18 0.13
CA CYS A 159 3.33 -9.77 0.62
C CYS A 159 3.57 -8.27 0.54
N ARG A 160 2.65 -7.54 -0.10
CA ARG A 160 2.76 -6.11 -0.39
C ARG A 160 1.55 -5.35 0.15
N LEU A 161 1.75 -4.06 0.41
CA LEU A 161 0.72 -3.19 0.96
C LEU A 161 -0.54 -3.19 0.08
N PRO A 162 -1.72 -3.55 0.64
CA PRO A 162 -2.96 -3.57 -0.12
C PRO A 162 -3.52 -2.16 -0.32
N MET A 163 -3.57 -1.69 -1.57
CA MET A 163 -4.13 -0.37 -1.94
C MET A 163 -5.53 -0.09 -1.35
N GLY A 164 -6.36 -1.13 -1.16
CA GLY A 164 -7.72 -0.99 -0.66
C GLY A 164 -7.85 -0.88 0.86
N CYS A 165 -6.77 -0.95 1.65
CA CYS A 165 -6.83 -0.90 3.12
C CYS A 165 -6.81 0.53 3.65
N GLY A 166 -7.61 0.84 4.68
CA GLY A 166 -7.77 2.19 5.24
C GLY A 166 -6.45 2.87 5.65
N ALA A 167 -5.51 2.15 6.26
CA ALA A 167 -4.18 2.67 6.63
C ALA A 167 -3.19 2.84 5.47
N SER A 168 -3.43 2.21 4.31
CA SER A 168 -2.45 2.21 3.22
C SER A 168 -2.19 3.59 2.61
N PRO A 169 -3.18 4.47 2.41
CA PRO A 169 -2.94 5.84 1.99
C PRO A 169 -2.00 6.64 2.91
N GLU A 170 -2.18 6.59 4.24
CA GLU A 170 -1.30 7.32 5.17
C GLU A 170 0.13 6.76 5.14
N ILE A 171 0.26 5.42 5.11
CA ILE A 171 1.55 4.76 4.93
C ILE A 171 2.25 5.26 3.66
N MET A 172 1.53 5.29 2.54
CA MET A 172 2.09 5.77 1.26
C MET A 172 2.43 7.25 1.30
N GLN A 173 1.62 8.07 1.94
CA GLN A 173 1.86 9.50 2.10
C GLN A 173 3.17 9.73 2.86
N ILE A 174 3.36 9.05 3.99
CA ILE A 174 4.59 9.17 4.79
C ILE A 174 5.79 8.72 3.97
N LEU A 175 5.74 7.55 3.32
CA LEU A 175 6.86 7.05 2.54
C LEU A 175 7.23 7.98 1.38
N THR A 176 6.24 8.52 0.68
CA THR A 176 6.46 9.45 -0.44
C THR A 176 7.00 10.78 0.06
N SER A 177 6.49 11.30 1.18
CA SER A 177 6.96 12.53 1.82
C SER A 177 8.42 12.43 2.29
N VAL A 178 8.81 11.28 2.84
CA VAL A 178 10.22 11.01 3.22
C VAL A 178 11.13 10.93 1.99
N LEU A 179 10.66 10.28 0.91
CA LEU A 179 11.41 10.19 -0.35
C LEU A 179 11.62 11.58 -0.98
N ALA A 180 10.60 12.42 -0.92
CA ALA A 180 10.64 13.79 -1.44
C ALA A 180 11.41 14.76 -0.53
N GLY A 181 11.75 14.35 0.71
CA GLY A 181 12.44 15.20 1.67
C GLY A 181 11.55 16.28 2.27
N ALA A 182 10.24 16.03 2.41
CA ALA A 182 9.29 17.00 2.95
C ALA A 182 9.67 17.45 4.38
N SER A 183 9.52 18.76 4.63
CA SER A 183 9.79 19.35 5.94
C SER A 183 8.84 18.81 7.01
N GLY A 184 9.33 18.62 8.24
CA GLY A 184 8.58 18.00 9.33
C GLY A 184 8.43 16.47 9.23
N VAL A 185 8.72 15.88 8.07
CA VAL A 185 8.67 14.44 7.85
C VAL A 185 10.07 13.82 7.80
N ALA A 186 10.98 14.43 7.05
CA ALA A 186 12.34 14.00 6.90
C ALA A 186 13.26 14.55 8.02
N THR A 187 14.35 13.84 8.33
CA THR A 187 15.38 14.36 9.27
C THR A 187 16.05 15.61 8.71
N PRO A 188 16.65 16.47 9.56
CA PRO A 188 17.38 17.66 9.09
C PRO A 188 18.50 17.37 8.08
N ARG A 189 19.04 16.14 8.05
CA ARG A 189 20.07 15.72 7.10
C ARG A 189 19.54 15.34 5.72
N THR A 190 18.25 15.05 5.62
CA THR A 190 17.62 14.50 4.41
C THR A 190 16.42 15.31 3.92
N VAL A 191 16.12 16.42 4.59
CA VAL A 191 15.11 17.38 4.14
C VAL A 191 15.57 18.05 2.84
N ALA A 192 14.61 18.32 1.95
CA ALA A 192 14.85 19.06 0.72
C ALA A 192 15.35 20.48 1.04
N PRO A 193 16.17 21.10 0.15
CA PRO A 193 16.57 22.50 0.31
C PRO A 193 15.36 23.42 0.37
N ALA A 194 15.42 24.49 1.16
CA ALA A 194 14.31 25.45 1.29
C ALA A 194 13.95 26.18 -0.02
N SER A 195 14.84 26.17 -1.02
CA SER A 195 14.58 26.68 -2.36
C SER A 195 13.68 25.77 -3.21
N LEU A 196 13.51 24.51 -2.82
CA LEU A 196 12.62 23.56 -3.49
C LEU A 196 11.31 23.44 -2.69
N ARG A 197 10.19 23.79 -3.32
CA ARG A 197 8.86 23.51 -2.78
C ARG A 197 8.49 22.06 -3.10
N VAL A 198 8.11 21.31 -2.07
CA VAL A 198 7.73 19.90 -2.17
C VAL A 198 6.30 19.77 -1.65
N ASP A 199 5.39 19.42 -2.55
CA ASP A 199 4.02 19.04 -2.23
C ASP A 199 3.82 17.58 -2.62
N VAL A 200 3.30 16.76 -1.71
CA VAL A 200 3.18 15.30 -1.82
C VAL A 200 1.79 14.87 -1.45
#